data_AF-A0A7J3KYF5-F1
#
_entry.id   AF-A0A7J3KYF5-F1
#
_cell.length_a   1.000
_cell.length_b   1.000
_cell.length_c   1.000
_cell.angle_alpha   90.00
_cell.angle_beta   90.00
_cell.angle_gamma   90.00
#
_symmetry.space_group_name_H-M   'P 1'
#
loop_
_entity.id
_entity.type
_entity.pdbx_description
1 polymer ?
#
loop_
_entity_poly.entity_id
_entity_poly.type
_entity_poly.pdbx_seq_one_letter_code
_entity_poly.pdbx_strand_id
1 'polypeptide(L)' 'MSRKDFSKMLKKILIYLLVLIASVWLVFPLYWAFTTSFKSKVDVFKPLFIPFIQYQPTLDNWINEIT' A
#
# COMPACT_ATOMS: atom_id res chain seq x y z
N MET A 1 -32.45 21.37 2.67
CA MET A 1 -32.11 19.95 2.92
C MET A 1 -32.65 19.54 4.28
N SER A 2 -33.44 18.46 4.38
CA SER A 2 -33.99 18.05 5.67
C SER A 2 -32.88 17.55 6.60
N ARG A 3 -33.02 17.76 7.91
CA ARG A 3 -32.08 17.23 8.93
C ARG A 3 -31.89 15.71 8.80
N LYS A 4 -32.92 15.00 8.30
CA LYS A 4 -32.87 13.57 7.99
C LYS A 4 -32.01 13.25 6.76
N ASP A 5 -31.97 14.10 5.75
CA ASP A 5 -31.18 13.89 4.53
C ASP A 5 -29.69 14.12 4.78
N PHE A 6 -29.37 15.15 5.58
CA PHE A 6 -27.98 15.44 5.96
C PHE A 6 -27.36 14.29 6.76
N SER A 7 -28.08 13.72 7.74
CA SER A 7 -27.57 12.58 8.52
C SER A 7 -27.40 11.31 7.67
N LYS A 8 -28.26 11.07 6.67
CA LYS A 8 -28.08 9.97 5.71
C LYS A 8 -26.84 10.18 4.85
N MET A 9 -26.59 11.40 4.37
CA MET A 9 -25.40 11.72 3.57
C MET A 9 -24.12 11.53 4.39
N LEU A 10 -24.09 12.02 5.63
CA LEU A 10 -22.93 11.85 6.52
C LEU A 10 -22.63 10.37 6.80
N LYS A 11 -23.66 9.56 7.09
CA LYS A 11 -23.49 8.11 7.29
C LYS A 11 -22.89 7.43 6.06
N LYS A 12 -23.36 7.76 4.85
CA LYS A 12 -22.80 7.22 3.60
C LYS A 12 -21.32 7.57 3.45
N ILE A 13 -20.95 8.83 3.68
CA ILE A 13 -19.56 9.29 3.59
C ILE A 13 -18.68 8.52 4.57
N LEU A 14 -19.11 8.39 5.83
CA LEU A 14 -18.38 7.63 6.84
C LEU A 14 -18.18 6.16 6.45
N ILE A 15 -19.22 5.51 5.90
CA ILE A 15 -19.12 4.14 5.42
C ILE A 15 -18.12 4.04 4.26
N TYR A 16 -18.19 4.93 3.27
CA TYR A 16 -17.24 4.93 2.15
C TYR A 16 -15.80 5.17 2.59
N LEU A 17 -15.58 6.08 3.55
CA LEU A 17 -14.25 6.30 4.14
C LEU A 17 -13.73 5.05 4.85
N LEU A 18 -14.56 4.38 5.65
CA LEU A 18 -14.18 3.13 6.31
C LEU A 18 -13.84 2.03 5.30
N VAL A 19 -14.65 1.88 4.25
CA VAL A 19 -14.39 0.91 3.18
C VAL A 19 -13.09 1.23 2.45
N LEU A 20 -12.82 2.50 2.16
CA LEU A 20 -11.57 2.93 1.52
C LEU A 20 -10.36 2.62 2.40
N ILE A 21 -10.43 2.94 3.70
CA ILE A 21 -9.35 2.65 4.65
C ILE A 21 -9.11 1.14 4.75
N ALA A 22 -10.18 0.34 4.86
CA ALA A 22 -10.07 -1.11 4.90
C ALA A 22 -9.45 -1.67 3.60
N SER A 23 -9.82 -1.10 2.45
CA SER A 23 -9.27 -1.50 1.15
C SER A 23 -7.78 -1.19 1.05
N VAL A 24 -7.36 0.02 1.44
CA VAL A 24 -5.94 0.40 1.48
C VAL A 24 -5.16 -0.49 2.44
N TRP A 25 -5.71 -0.75 3.63
CA TRP A 25 -5.08 -1.62 4.62
C TRP A 25 -4.87 -3.04 4.11
N LEU A 26 -5.81 -3.59 3.33
CA LEU A 26 -5.69 -4.91 2.73
C LEU A 26 -4.67 -4.96 1.59
N VAL A 27 -4.62 -3.93 0.75
CA VAL A 27 -3.70 -3.86 -0.40
C VAL A 27 -2.27 -3.52 0.04
N PHE A 28 -2.11 -2.76 1.12
CA PHE A 28 -0.82 -2.31 1.63
C PHE A 28 0.22 -3.43 1.83
N PRO A 29 -0.06 -4.53 2.56
CA PRO A 29 0.93 -5.60 2.75
C PRO A 29 1.32 -6.29 1.44
N LEU A 30 0.41 -6.40 0.47
CA LEU A 30 0.71 -6.97 -0.85
C LEU A 30 1.64 -6.04 -1.64
N TYR A 31 1.35 -4.75 -1.66
CA TYR A 31 2.21 -3.74 -2.28
C TYR A 31 3.60 -3.72 -1.63
N TRP A 32 3.66 -3.76 -0.30
CA TRP A 32 4.91 -3.78 0.45
C TRP A 32 5.73 -5.04 0.15
N ALA A 33 5.11 -6.22 0.16
CA ALA A 33 5.81 -7.47 -0.13
C ALA A 33 6.34 -7.52 -1.57
N PHE A 34 5.50 -7.11 -2.53
CA PHE A 34 5.88 -7.05 -3.94
C PHE A 34 7.09 -6.14 -4.17
N THR A 35 7.02 -4.89 -3.70
CA THR A 35 8.12 -3.92 -3.86
C THR A 35 9.38 -4.33 -3.11
N THR A 36 9.23 -4.90 -1.91
CA THR A 36 10.36 -5.38 -1.10
C THR A 36 11.11 -6.53 -1.76
N SER A 37 10.43 -7.40 -2.52
CA SER A 37 11.09 -8.50 -3.24
C SER A 37 12.15 -8.01 -4.25
N PHE A 38 12.00 -6.79 -4.76
CA PHE A 38 12.93 -6.16 -5.71
C PHE A 38 13.92 -5.16 -5.08
N LYS A 39 13.95 -5.03 -3.75
CA LYS A 39 14.95 -4.18 -3.07
C LYS A 39 16.27 -4.91 -2.93
N SER A 40 17.37 -4.16 -3.01
CA SER A 40 18.68 -4.68 -2.61
C SER A 40 18.69 -5.06 -1.13
N LYS A 41 19.63 -5.95 -0.73
CA LYS A 41 19.76 -6.38 0.68
C LYS A 41 19.94 -5.21 1.65
N VAL A 42 20.56 -4.11 1.20
CA VAL A 42 20.77 -2.90 2.01
C VAL A 42 19.50 -2.03 2.07
N ASP A 43 18.74 -1.95 0.98
CA ASP A 43 17.58 -1.07 0.88
C ASP A 43 16.33 -1.62 1.59
N VAL A 44 16.26 -2.94 1.85
CA VAL A 44 15.20 -3.55 2.67
C VAL A 44 15.16 -2.96 4.08
N PHE A 45 16.30 -2.57 4.65
CA PHE A 45 16.38 -1.98 5.99
C PHE A 45 16.07 -0.49 6.03
N LYS A 46 15.81 0.14 4.89
CA LYS A 46 15.48 1.56 4.79
C LYS A 46 13.96 1.75 4.56
N PRO A 47 13.37 2.84 5.06
CA PRO A 47 11.94 3.14 4.87
C PRO A 47 11.68 3.71 3.46
N LEU A 48 12.02 2.93 2.41
CA LEU A 48 11.80 3.28 1.00
C LEU A 48 10.54 2.56 0.52
N PHE A 49 9.61 3.28 -0.10
CA PHE A 49 8.30 2.73 -0.51
C PHE A 49 8.04 2.86 -2.00
N ILE A 50 8.69 3.80 -2.69
CA ILE A 50 8.41 4.13 -4.09
C ILE A 50 9.60 3.69 -4.96
N PRO A 51 9.45 2.63 -5.79
CA PRO A 51 10.51 2.18 -6.69
C PRO A 51 10.82 3.24 -7.75
N PHE A 52 12.04 3.22 -8.30
CA PHE A 52 12.58 4.16 -9.31
C PHE A 52 12.78 5.60 -8.84
N ILE A 53 12.10 6.03 -7.78
CA ILE A 53 12.29 7.34 -7.15
C ILE A 53 13.23 7.23 -5.95
N GLN A 54 13.00 6.26 -5.07
CA GLN A 54 13.73 6.14 -3.80
C GLN A 54 14.82 5.06 -3.81
N TYR A 55 14.70 4.07 -4.70
CA TYR A 55 15.69 3.00 -4.90
C TYR A 55 15.57 2.44 -6.32
N GLN A 56 16.67 1.86 -6.81
CA GLN A 56 16.70 1.14 -8.07
C GLN A 56 16.29 -0.33 -7.83
N PRO A 57 15.21 -0.83 -8.43
CA PRO A 57 14.83 -2.24 -8.30
C PRO A 57 15.88 -3.18 -8.88
N THR A 58 16.12 -4.32 -8.22
CA THR A 58 17.04 -5.37 -8.70
C THR A 58 16.38 -6.75 -8.65
N LEU A 59 16.92 -7.71 -9.41
CA LEU A 59 16.50 -9.12 -9.42
C LEU A 59 17.42 -10.00 -8.57
N ASP A 60 18.36 -9.41 -7.84
CA ASP A 60 19.42 -10.15 -7.14
C ASP A 60 18.84 -11.17 -6.15
N ASN A 61 17.78 -10.80 -5.43
CA ASN A 61 17.12 -11.71 -4.49
C ASN A 61 16.59 -12.95 -5.22
N TRP A 62 15.86 -12.78 -6.33
CA TRP A 62 15.33 -13.88 -7.12
C TRP A 62 16.43 -14.77 -7.72
N ILE A 63 17.50 -14.16 -8.23
CA ILE A 63 18.63 -14.89 -8.81
C ILE A 63 19.36 -15.71 -7.73
N ASN A 64 19.51 -15.16 -6.52
CA ASN A 64 20.14 -15.85 -5.38
C ASN A 64 19.32 -17.06 -4.89
N GLU A 65 18.00 -17.08 -5.05
CA GLU A 65 17.17 -18.23 -4.63
C GLU A 65 17.25 -19.41 -5.62
N ILE A 66 17.67 -19.17 -6.86
CA ILE A 66 17.69 -20.19 -7.93
C ILE A 66 19.10 -20.69 -8.30
N THR A 67 20.14 -20.12 -7.69
CA THR A 67 21.56 -20.43 -7.96
C THR A 67 22.20 -21.03 -6.73
#